data_AF-A0A3Q3J5B3-F1
#
_entry.id   AF-A0A3Q3J5B3-F1
#
_cell.length_a   1.000
_cell.length_b   1.000
_cell.length_c   1.000
_cell.angle_alpha   90.00
_cell.angle_beta   90.00
_cell.angle_gamma   90.00
#
_symmetry.space_group_name_H-M   'P 1'
#
loop_
_entity.id
_entity.type
_entity.pdbx_description
1 polymer ?
#
loop_
_entity_poly.entity_id
_entity_poly.type
_entity_poly.pdbx_seq_one_letter_code
_entity_poly.pdbx_strand_id
1 'polypeptide(L)' 'MNEEGLAYGAEFSDNCLLKENLEENHYTTYSSLSHPGIYLALSHKGELRKGNRVSRHHACTHFLPRRTL' A
#
# COMPACT_ATOMS: atom_id res chain seq x y z
N MET A 1 5.45 -6.46 1.68
CA MET A 1 5.90 -5.98 0.35
C MET A 1 7.39 -6.19 0.24
N ASN A 2 7.85 -6.86 -0.82
CA ASN A 2 9.29 -7.07 -1.07
C ASN A 2 9.88 -5.92 -1.91
N GLU A 3 11.19 -6.00 -2.14
CA GLU A 3 11.97 -5.01 -2.92
C GLU A 3 11.51 -4.88 -4.37
N GLU A 4 10.94 -5.93 -4.96
CA GLU A 4 10.34 -5.87 -6.28
C GLU A 4 8.99 -5.14 -6.28
N GLY A 5 8.43 -4.80 -5.12
CA GLY A 5 7.15 -4.13 -5.00
C GLY A 5 5.95 -5.06 -5.14
N LEU A 6 6.10 -6.35 -4.86
CA LEU A 6 4.98 -7.29 -4.76
C LEU A 6 4.42 -7.27 -3.33
N ALA A 7 3.10 -7.19 -3.22
CA ALA A 7 2.37 -7.43 -1.99
C ALA A 7 1.92 -8.90 -1.93
N TYR A 8 2.04 -9.52 -0.76
CA TYR A 8 1.77 -10.94 -0.53
C TYR A 8 1.54 -11.18 0.97
N GLY A 9 0.91 -12.30 1.32
CA GLY A 9 0.79 -12.78 2.70
C GLY A 9 2.02 -13.59 3.11
N ALA A 10 2.50 -13.41 4.33
CA ALA A 10 3.67 -14.09 4.88
C ALA A 10 3.64 -14.09 6.41
N GLU A 11 4.54 -14.86 7.03
CA GLU A 11 4.89 -14.70 8.44
C GLU A 11 5.50 -13.31 8.68
N PHE A 12 5.34 -12.80 9.90
CA PHE A 12 5.72 -11.44 10.24
C PHE A 12 7.22 -11.21 10.07
N SER A 13 7.56 -10.15 9.32
CA SER A 13 8.92 -9.73 9.01
C SER A 13 8.95 -8.23 8.71
N ASP A 14 10.12 -7.67 8.43
CA ASP A 14 10.26 -6.26 8.05
C ASP A 14 9.43 -5.91 6.80
N ASN A 15 9.21 -6.88 5.90
CA ASN A 15 8.35 -6.70 4.72
C ASN A 15 6.86 -6.51 5.09
N CYS A 16 6.46 -6.80 6.32
CA CYS A 16 5.10 -6.61 6.82
C CYS A 16 4.87 -5.20 7.38
N LEU A 17 5.94 -4.43 7.63
CA LEU A 17 5.83 -3.09 8.18
C LEU A 17 5.44 -2.08 7.09
N LEU A 18 4.31 -1.41 7.31
CA LEU A 18 3.78 -0.39 6.42
C LEU A 18 3.72 0.96 7.15
N LYS A 19 4.18 2.01 6.48
CA LYS A 19 3.98 3.39 6.92
C LYS A 19 2.63 3.90 6.41
N GLU A 20 1.78 4.27 7.34
CA GLU A 20 0.50 4.95 7.10
C GLU A 20 0.73 6.46 6.92
N ASN A 21 0.11 7.05 5.90
CA ASN A 21 0.07 8.50 5.72
C ASN A 21 -1.35 8.96 5.35
N LEU A 22 -1.82 10.03 5.97
CA LEU A 22 -3.06 10.71 5.59
C LEU A 22 -2.77 11.71 4.47
N GLU A 23 -3.46 11.57 3.35
CA GLU A 23 -3.33 12.43 2.18
C GLU A 23 -4.30 13.63 2.26
N GLU A 24 -4.06 14.64 1.43
CA GLU A 24 -4.83 15.90 1.40
C GLU A 24 -6.32 15.69 1.11
N ASN A 25 -6.68 14.61 0.40
CA ASN A 25 -8.06 14.25 0.09
C ASN A 25 -8.72 13.39 1.19
N HIS A 26 -8.09 13.29 2.37
CA HIS A 26 -8.53 12.49 3.52
C HIS A 26 -8.56 10.97 3.30
N TYR A 27 -7.95 10.48 2.23
CA TYR A 27 -7.64 9.05 2.08
C TYR A 27 -6.29 8.73 2.70
N THR A 28 -6.10 7.45 3.02
CA THR A 28 -4.86 6.94 3.59
C THR A 28 -4.06 6.18 2.55
N THR A 29 -2.74 6.40 2.52
CA THR A 29 -1.80 5.57 1.76
C THR A 29 -0.99 4.68 2.70
N TYR A 30 -0.67 3.48 2.23
CA TYR A 30 0.23 2.56 2.92
C TYR A 30 1.47 2.31 2.05
N SER A 31 2.65 2.60 2.58
CA SER A 31 3.93 2.43 1.89
C SER A 31 4.83 1.46 2.65
N SER A 32 5.73 0.74 1.96
CA SER A 32 6.68 -0.14 2.65
C SER A 32 7.60 0.68 3.53
N LEU A 33 7.79 0.26 4.78
CA LEU A 33 8.76 0.88 5.68
C LEU A 33 10.20 0.57 5.22
N SER A 34 10.46 -0.70 4.86
CA SER A 34 11.78 -1.18 4.44
C SER A 34 12.17 -0.80 3.01
N HIS A 35 11.18 -0.54 2.15
CA HIS A 35 11.40 -0.16 0.74
C HIS A 35 10.68 1.15 0.40
N PRO A 36 11.27 2.31 0.77
CA PRO A 36 10.67 3.62 0.52
C PRO A 36 10.31 3.83 -0.96
N GLY A 37 9.13 4.41 -1.20
CA GLY A 37 8.62 4.65 -2.56
C GLY A 37 7.79 3.50 -3.15
N ILE A 38 7.65 2.37 -2.43
CA ILE A 38 6.75 1.27 -2.80
C ILE A 38 5.43 1.40 -2.03
N TYR A 39 4.30 1.41 -2.74
CA TYR A 39 2.97 1.59 -2.17
C TYR A 39 2.10 0.34 -2.32
N LEU A 40 1.28 0.06 -1.31
CA LEU A 40 0.19 -0.91 -1.43
C LEU A 40 -0.85 -0.34 -2.40
N ALA A 41 -1.29 -1.16 -3.36
CA ALA A 41 -2.25 -0.71 -4.35
C ALA A 41 -3.13 -1.85 -4.88
N LEU A 42 -4.37 -1.52 -5.18
CA LEU A 42 -5.35 -2.40 -5.81
C LEU A 42 -5.81 -1.86 -7.16
N SER A 43 -6.00 -2.73 -8.13
CA SER A 43 -6.63 -2.39 -9.41
C SER A 43 -8.13 -2.19 -9.23
N HIS A 44 -8.79 -1.60 -10.22
CA HIS A 44 -10.26 -1.48 -10.23
C HIS A 44 -10.97 -2.85 -10.22
N LYS A 45 -10.27 -3.94 -10.55
CA LYS A 45 -10.77 -5.32 -10.49
C LYS A 45 -10.53 -5.99 -9.14
N GLY A 46 -9.94 -5.29 -8.18
CA GLY A 46 -9.58 -5.83 -6.86
C GLY A 46 -8.27 -6.61 -6.84
N GLU A 47 -7.46 -6.55 -7.89
CA GLU A 47 -6.18 -7.28 -7.97
C GLU A 47 -5.04 -6.43 -7.41
N LEU A 48 -4.06 -7.08 -6.76
CA LEU A 48 -2.86 -6.39 -6.28
C LEU A 48 -2.06 -5.81 -7.45
N ARG A 49 -1.64 -4.54 -7.33
CA ARG A 49 -0.71 -3.89 -8.27
C ARG A 49 0.71 -3.93 -7.73
N LYS A 50 1.68 -3.94 -8.65
CA LYS A 50 3.10 -3.82 -8.30
C LYS A 50 3.37 -2.40 -7.75
N GLY A 51 3.74 -2.33 -6.48
CA GLY A 51 3.85 -1.11 -5.69
C GLY A 51 4.93 -0.14 -6.16
N ASN A 52 5.95 -0.62 -6.88
CA ASN A 52 6.99 0.22 -7.50
C ASN A 52 6.56 0.82 -8.86
N ARG A 53 5.35 0.52 -9.34
CA ARG A 53 4.76 1.10 -10.57
C ARG A 53 3.64 2.10 -10.28
N VAL A 54 3.47 2.48 -9.02
CA VAL A 54 2.43 3.40 -8.57
C VAL A 54 3.06 4.47 -7.67
N SER A 55 2.34 5.57 -7.44
CA SER A 55 2.75 6.67 -6.58
C SER A 55 1.60 7.01 -5.65
N ARG A 56 1.89 7.74 -4.56
CA ARG A 56 0.89 8.22 -3.59
C ARG A 56 -0.24 9.05 -4.18
N HIS A 57 -0.07 9.61 -5.39
CA HIS A 57 -1.09 10.42 -6.04
C HIS A 57 -2.08 9.59 -6.86
N HIS A 58 -1.79 8.30 -7.11
CA HIS A 58 -2.71 7.44 -7.83
C HIS A 58 -3.83 6.95 -6.91
N ALA A 59 -5.08 7.10 -7.35
CA ALA A 59 -6.26 6.63 -6.61
C ALA A 59 -6.21 5.14 -6.21
N CYS A 60 -5.51 4.29 -6.96
CA CYS A 60 -5.32 2.88 -6.61
C CYS A 60 -4.51 2.64 -5.33
N THR A 61 -3.83 3.67 -4.79
CA THR A 61 -3.09 3.62 -3.52
C THR A 61 -3.88 4.19 -2.34
N HIS A 62 -5.09 4.71 -2.59
CA HIS A 62 -5.89 5.41 -1.60
C HIS A 62 -6.89 4.45 -0.96
N PHE A 63 -6.76 4.28 0.35
CA PHE A 63 -7.63 3.44 1.16
C PHE A 63 -8.40 4.29 2.15
N LEU A 64 -9.64 3.89 2.43
CA LEU A 64 -10.46 4.49 3.48
C LEU A 64 -10.69 3.41 4.57
N PRO A 65 -9.94 3.46 5.69
CA PRO A 65 -10.15 2.53 6.79
C PRO A 65 -11.57 2.65 7.33
N ARG A 66 -12.30 1.54 7.37
CA ARG A 66 -13.64 1.48 7.95
C ARG A 66 -13.59 0.60 9.18
N ARG A 67 -14.21 1.04 10.27
CA ARG A 67 -14.44 0.19 11.45
C ARG A 67 -15.36 -0.96 11.03
N THR A 68 -14.96 -2.18 11.32
CA THR A 68 -15.89 -3.31 11.32
C THR A 68 -16.81 -3.17 12.53
N LEU A 69 -18.11 -3.42 12.33
CA LEU A 69 -19.11 -3.48 13.40
C LEU A 69 -18.82 -4.64 14.36
#